data_AF-A0A9D7WGJ8-F1
#
_entry.id   AF-A0A9D7WGJ8-F1
#
_cell.length_a   1.000
_cell.length_b   1.000
_cell.length_c   1.000
_cell.angle_alpha   90.00
_cell.angle_beta   90.00
_cell.angle_gamma   90.00
#
_symmetry.space_group_name_H-M   'P 1'
#
loop_
_entity.id
_entity.type
_entity.pdbx_description
1 polymer ?
#
loop_
_entity_poly.entity_id
_entity_poly.type
_entity_poly.pdbx_seq_one_letter_code
_entity_poly.pdbx_strand_id
1 'polypeptide(L)'
;MLKHVGRMVQNQRRIVVAYKTLPNDADHCVVVTTENLEAADHDSLIKLVESPAGQEAEDLATVMARTKLSDGSTMLARFHTTGKMVKVATKDVEMVPNSNTTILLSELNEVIAQQKGVSVSDLAVKGPETLASVSDVPSTATSDTSSPDVLDDAALAAKYRSDADRLYKEAKQLREMAEELVPTTKKSKAKSTQSA
;
A
#
# COMPACT_ATOMS: atom_id res chain seq x y z
N MET A 1 17.81 -8.78 -11.67
CA MET A 1 17.76 -7.80 -10.57
C MET A 1 16.63 -8.24 -9.66
N LEU A 2 16.87 -8.47 -8.37
CA LEU A 2 15.87 -9.04 -7.46
C LEU A 2 15.31 -7.95 -6.54
N LYS A 3 14.09 -7.51 -6.79
CA LYS A 3 13.51 -6.32 -6.12
C LYS A 3 13.22 -6.51 -4.62
N HIS A 4 13.16 -7.74 -4.13
CA HIS A 4 12.74 -8.06 -2.76
C HIS A 4 13.87 -8.63 -1.89
N VAL A 5 15.10 -8.67 -2.40
CA VAL A 5 16.26 -9.17 -1.65
C VAL A 5 16.99 -8.00 -1.00
N GLY A 6 17.13 -8.08 0.31
CA GLY A 6 17.81 -7.08 1.11
C GLY A 6 18.81 -7.69 2.10
N ARG A 7 19.41 -6.81 2.88
CA ARG A 7 20.31 -7.13 3.98
C ARG A 7 19.97 -6.22 5.16
N MET A 8 20.20 -6.71 6.37
CA MET A 8 20.13 -5.86 7.56
C MET A 8 21.39 -5.02 7.66
N VAL A 9 21.27 -3.72 7.92
CA VAL A 9 22.41 -2.80 8.01
C VAL A 9 23.36 -3.18 9.16
N GLN A 10 22.81 -3.60 10.31
CA GLN A 10 23.59 -3.86 11.52
C GLN A 10 24.49 -5.09 11.45
N ASN A 11 24.05 -6.16 10.77
CA ASN A 11 24.71 -7.47 10.81
C ASN A 11 24.89 -8.09 9.42
N GLN A 12 24.50 -7.37 8.36
CA GLN A 12 24.60 -7.79 6.96
C GLN A 12 23.92 -9.14 6.64
N ARG A 13 23.01 -9.60 7.51
CA ARG A 13 22.26 -10.84 7.30
C ARG A 13 21.32 -10.65 6.12
N ARG A 14 21.29 -11.64 5.23
CA ARG A 14 20.38 -11.64 4.08
C ARG A 14 18.95 -11.82 4.55
N ILE A 15 18.07 -10.98 4.01
CA ILE A 15 16.66 -10.96 4.35
C ILE A 15 15.84 -10.78 3.08
N VAL A 16 14.60 -11.23 3.13
CA VAL A 16 13.62 -11.01 2.07
C VAL A 16 12.58 -10.02 2.58
N VAL A 17 12.35 -8.93 1.84
CA VAL A 17 11.38 -7.90 2.22
C VAL A 17 10.00 -8.31 1.73
N ALA A 18 9.10 -8.60 2.66
CA ALA A 18 7.73 -9.01 2.36
C ALA A 18 6.83 -7.79 2.11
N TYR A 19 6.92 -6.79 2.99
CA TYR A 19 6.22 -5.51 2.88
C TYR A 19 7.24 -4.38 2.98
N LYS A 20 7.23 -3.44 2.03
CA LYS A 20 8.17 -2.30 2.01
C LYS A 20 7.81 -1.21 3.01
N THR A 21 6.52 -1.03 3.26
CA THR A 21 5.94 -0.10 4.24
C THR A 21 4.72 -0.73 4.89
N LEU A 22 4.37 -0.29 6.10
CA LEU A 22 3.17 -0.75 6.81
C LEU A 22 2.07 0.30 6.78
N PRO A 23 0.79 -0.11 6.71
CA PRO A 23 -0.33 0.81 6.80
C PRO A 23 -0.33 1.48 8.17
N ASN A 24 -0.44 2.80 8.19
CA ASN A 24 -0.31 3.67 9.38
C ASN A 24 1.12 3.79 9.95
N ASP A 25 2.12 3.13 9.37
CA ASP A 25 3.50 3.15 9.87
C ASP A 25 4.52 3.04 8.73
N ALA A 26 4.76 4.17 8.06
CA ALA A 26 5.64 4.28 6.89
C ALA A 26 7.12 4.00 7.19
N ASP A 27 7.55 4.18 8.43
CA ASP A 27 8.93 4.01 8.86
C ASP A 27 9.28 2.55 9.17
N HIS A 28 8.31 1.65 9.07
CA HIS A 28 8.51 0.24 9.34
C HIS A 28 8.14 -0.64 8.15
N CYS A 29 8.91 -1.71 8.00
CA CYS A 29 8.73 -2.74 7.01
C CYS A 29 8.64 -4.11 7.69
N VAL A 30 8.24 -5.13 6.92
CA VAL A 30 8.24 -6.51 7.39
C VAL A 30 9.16 -7.34 6.54
N VAL A 31 10.07 -8.04 7.22
CA VAL A 31 11.11 -8.83 6.60
C VAL A 31 11.01 -10.29 7.05
N VAL A 32 11.39 -11.20 6.17
CA VAL A 32 11.53 -12.63 6.45
C VAL A 32 13.00 -12.96 6.58
N THR A 33 13.37 -13.55 7.72
CA THR A 33 14.75 -13.95 8.01
C THR A 33 15.02 -15.35 7.46
N THR A 34 15.71 -15.44 6.32
CA THR A 34 15.85 -16.70 5.56
C THR A 34 16.74 -17.74 6.25
N GLU A 35 17.61 -17.33 7.17
CA GLU A 35 18.55 -18.22 7.86
C GLU A 35 17.91 -19.16 8.90
N ASN A 36 16.78 -18.76 9.47
CA ASN A 36 16.06 -19.52 10.48
C ASN A 36 14.91 -20.33 9.86
N LEU A 37 14.80 -20.33 8.53
CA LEU A 37 13.81 -21.12 7.79
C LEU A 37 14.30 -22.56 7.64
N GLU A 38 13.35 -23.48 7.58
CA GLU A 38 13.62 -24.86 7.17
C GLU A 38 14.03 -24.87 5.70
N ALA A 39 14.89 -25.82 5.29
CA ALA A 39 15.45 -25.86 3.94
C ALA A 39 14.38 -25.89 2.83
N ALA A 40 13.29 -26.63 3.04
CA ALA A 40 12.18 -26.71 2.08
C ALA A 40 11.45 -25.37 1.91
N ASP A 41 11.24 -24.66 3.02
CA ASP A 41 10.59 -23.35 3.04
C ASP A 41 11.49 -22.27 2.47
N HIS A 42 12.79 -22.34 2.78
CA HIS A 42 13.81 -21.48 2.21
C HIS A 42 13.82 -21.58 0.67
N ASP A 43 13.92 -22.79 0.13
CA ASP A 43 13.96 -22.99 -1.31
C ASP A 43 12.66 -22.55 -1.99
N SER A 44 11.51 -22.77 -1.34
CA SER A 44 10.22 -22.32 -1.84
C SER A 44 10.12 -20.79 -1.87
N LEU A 45 10.62 -20.10 -0.84
CA LEU A 45 10.67 -18.66 -0.77
C LEU A 45 11.61 -18.07 -1.84
N ILE A 46 12.82 -18.61 -2.00
CA ILE A 46 13.77 -18.13 -3.00
C ILE A 46 13.23 -18.33 -4.40
N LYS A 47 12.64 -19.48 -4.72
CA LYS A 47 11.96 -19.72 -6.00
C LYS A 47 10.84 -18.71 -6.24
N LEU A 48 10.07 -18.37 -5.20
CA LEU A 48 9.01 -17.38 -5.32
C LEU A 48 9.58 -15.98 -5.61
N VAL A 49 10.64 -15.58 -4.89
CA VAL A 49 11.31 -14.29 -5.12
C VAL A 49 11.85 -14.22 -6.54
N GLU A 50 12.46 -15.28 -7.06
CA GLU A 50 13.01 -15.32 -8.42
C GLU A 50 11.94 -15.43 -9.51
N SER A 51 10.72 -15.82 -9.17
CA SER A 51 9.63 -16.00 -10.13
C SER A 51 9.16 -14.68 -10.76
N PRO A 52 8.58 -14.71 -11.97
CA PRO A 52 8.01 -13.51 -12.61
C PRO A 52 6.97 -12.83 -11.72
N ALA A 53 6.08 -13.62 -11.11
CA ALA A 53 5.06 -13.11 -10.20
C ALA A 53 5.66 -12.38 -8.98
N GLY A 54 6.77 -12.90 -8.44
CA GLY A 54 7.50 -12.28 -7.34
C GLY A 54 8.21 -10.99 -7.74
N GLN A 55 8.70 -10.88 -8.98
CA GLN A 55 9.39 -9.67 -9.47
C GLN A 55 8.43 -8.59 -10.01
N GLU A 56 7.23 -8.97 -10.43
CA GLU A 56 6.18 -8.06 -10.88
C GLU A 56 5.41 -7.41 -9.72
N ALA A 57 5.29 -8.11 -8.60
CA ALA A 57 4.59 -7.59 -7.43
C ALA A 57 5.33 -6.40 -6.79
N GLU A 58 4.58 -5.40 -6.36
CA GLU A 58 5.12 -4.27 -5.59
C GLU A 58 5.57 -4.73 -4.19
N ASP A 59 4.75 -5.57 -3.56
CA ASP A 59 5.00 -6.21 -2.28
C ASP A 59 4.91 -7.73 -2.42
N LEU A 60 5.99 -8.41 -2.07
CA LEU A 60 6.11 -9.86 -2.18
C LEU A 60 5.06 -10.59 -1.35
N ALA A 61 4.62 -9.99 -0.24
CA ALA A 61 3.60 -10.56 0.63
C ALA A 61 2.27 -10.88 -0.10
N THR A 62 1.91 -10.10 -1.13
CA THR A 62 0.71 -10.35 -1.94
C THR A 62 0.79 -11.69 -2.68
N VAL A 63 1.99 -12.05 -3.14
CA VAL A 63 2.25 -13.32 -3.81
C VAL A 63 2.41 -14.43 -2.77
N MET A 64 3.07 -14.16 -1.64
CA MET A 64 3.18 -15.12 -0.54
C MET A 64 1.82 -15.50 0.06
N ALA A 65 0.83 -14.62 0.00
CA ALA A 65 -0.54 -14.88 0.47
C ALA A 65 -1.29 -15.92 -0.38
N ARG A 66 -0.83 -16.18 -1.61
CA ARG A 66 -1.43 -17.18 -2.51
C ARG A 66 -0.53 -18.39 -2.78
N THR A 67 0.77 -18.29 -2.50
CA THR A 67 1.72 -19.39 -2.70
C THR A 67 1.61 -20.42 -1.57
N LYS A 68 1.51 -21.69 -1.94
CA LYS A 68 1.58 -22.82 -1.00
C LYS A 68 3.03 -23.26 -0.79
N LEU A 69 3.36 -23.60 0.45
CA LEU A 69 4.61 -24.24 0.84
C LEU A 69 4.53 -25.75 0.58
N SER A 70 5.66 -26.44 0.79
CA SER A 70 5.77 -27.90 0.61
C SER A 70 4.84 -28.71 1.51
N ASP A 71 4.45 -28.14 2.65
CA ASP A 71 3.51 -28.72 3.61
C ASP A 71 2.02 -28.46 3.26
N GLY A 72 1.75 -27.76 2.15
CA GLY A 72 0.42 -27.38 1.68
C GLY A 72 -0.17 -26.12 2.33
N SER A 73 0.51 -25.54 3.32
CA SER A 73 0.08 -24.30 3.97
C SER A 73 0.38 -23.07 3.12
N THR A 74 -0.38 -21.99 3.31
CA THR A 74 -0.08 -20.70 2.67
C THR A 74 1.17 -20.07 3.26
N MET A 75 2.11 -19.65 2.41
CA MET A 75 3.44 -19.17 2.80
C MET A 75 3.38 -17.99 3.78
N LEU A 76 2.60 -16.95 3.49
CA LEU A 76 2.48 -15.78 4.35
C LEU A 76 1.92 -16.15 5.74
N ALA A 77 0.87 -16.96 5.78
CA ALA A 77 0.23 -17.38 7.04
C ALA A 77 1.17 -18.24 7.89
N ARG A 78 1.90 -19.16 7.26
CA ARG A 78 2.91 -19.98 7.93
C ARG A 78 4.02 -19.13 8.52
N PHE A 79 4.61 -18.21 7.76
CA PHE A 79 5.73 -17.39 8.26
C PHE A 79 5.29 -16.42 9.35
N HIS A 80 4.06 -15.94 9.32
CA HIS A 80 3.49 -15.13 10.39
C HIS A 80 3.26 -15.95 11.67
N THR A 81 2.61 -17.12 11.58
CA THR A 81 2.30 -17.97 12.75
C THR A 81 3.53 -18.61 13.38
N THR A 82 4.56 -18.89 12.59
CA THR A 82 5.84 -19.46 13.06
C THR A 82 6.86 -18.40 13.51
N GLY A 83 6.49 -17.11 13.49
CA GLY A 83 7.35 -16.02 13.96
C GLY A 83 8.57 -15.76 13.08
N LYS A 84 8.51 -16.11 11.78
CA LYS A 84 9.61 -15.91 10.82
C LYS A 84 9.58 -14.53 10.16
N MET A 85 8.46 -13.81 10.31
CA MET A 85 8.28 -12.43 9.90
C MET A 85 8.60 -11.48 11.06
N VAL A 86 9.46 -10.50 10.81
CA VAL A 86 9.89 -9.53 11.83
C VAL A 86 9.60 -8.12 11.31
N LYS A 87 8.97 -7.30 12.15
CA LYS A 87 8.82 -5.87 11.91
C LYS A 87 10.16 -5.18 12.22
N VAL A 88 10.68 -4.44 11.26
CA VAL A 88 11.97 -3.74 11.35
C VAL A 88 11.79 -2.33 10.82
N ALA A 89 12.55 -1.36 11.33
CA ALA A 89 12.54 0.00 10.79
C ALA A 89 13.17 0.01 9.38
N THR A 90 12.61 0.79 8.46
CA THR A 90 13.07 0.87 7.06
C THR A 90 14.52 1.37 6.95
N LYS A 91 14.97 2.19 7.91
CA LYS A 91 16.37 2.65 8.04
C LYS A 91 17.38 1.54 8.34
N ASP A 92 16.94 0.43 8.93
CA ASP A 92 17.83 -0.68 9.32
C ASP A 92 17.91 -1.77 8.22
N VAL A 93 17.27 -1.52 7.08
CA VAL A 93 17.19 -2.44 5.95
C VAL A 93 17.76 -1.78 4.70
N GLU A 94 18.73 -2.46 4.09
CA GLU A 94 19.28 -2.09 2.78
C GLU A 94 18.80 -3.08 1.71
N MET A 95 18.38 -2.54 0.57
CA MET A 95 17.97 -3.29 -0.60
C MET A 95 19.17 -3.56 -1.48
N VAL A 96 19.32 -4.80 -1.94
CA VAL A 96 20.45 -5.22 -2.79
C VAL A 96 19.94 -5.88 -4.07
N PRO A 97 19.40 -5.06 -5.00
CA PRO A 97 18.80 -5.55 -6.23
C PRO A 97 19.80 -6.23 -7.18
N ASN A 98 21.08 -5.85 -7.11
CA ASN A 98 22.20 -6.51 -7.78
C ASN A 98 23.45 -6.44 -6.86
N SER A 99 24.55 -7.12 -7.22
CA SER A 99 25.76 -7.20 -6.38
C SER A 99 26.51 -5.88 -6.19
N ASN A 100 26.24 -4.88 -7.02
CA ASN A 100 27.00 -3.63 -7.12
C ASN A 100 26.21 -2.42 -6.60
N THR A 101 24.90 -2.56 -6.39
CA THR A 101 24.02 -1.48 -5.94
C THR A 101 23.36 -1.86 -4.63
N THR A 102 23.57 -1.01 -3.63
CA THR A 102 22.91 -1.09 -2.33
C THR A 102 22.23 0.24 -2.09
N ILE A 103 20.96 0.23 -1.68
CA ILE A 103 20.16 1.44 -1.43
C ILE A 103 19.37 1.21 -0.15
N LEU A 104 19.27 2.20 0.75
CA LEU A 104 18.43 2.06 1.93
C LEU A 104 16.96 1.95 1.55
N LEU A 105 16.19 1.15 2.29
CA LEU A 105 14.77 0.98 2.02
C LEU A 105 13.99 2.28 2.24
N SER A 106 14.38 3.12 3.21
CA SER A 106 13.78 4.45 3.42
C SER A 106 13.93 5.34 2.19
N GLU A 107 15.14 5.47 1.65
CA GLU A 107 15.42 6.26 0.44
C GLU A 107 14.68 5.69 -0.78
N LEU A 108 14.66 4.36 -0.91
CA LEU A 108 13.94 3.69 -2.00
C LEU A 108 12.44 4.00 -1.94
N ASN A 109 11.84 3.98 -0.75
CA ASN A 109 10.43 4.28 -0.57
C ASN A 109 10.10 5.75 -0.91
N GLU A 110 10.97 6.70 -0.55
CA GLU A 110 10.83 8.10 -0.94
C GLU A 110 10.89 8.29 -2.46
N VAL A 111 11.82 7.61 -3.14
CA VAL A 111 11.93 7.66 -4.60
C VAL A 111 10.69 7.05 -5.27
N ILE A 112 10.17 5.94 -4.75
CA ILE A 112 8.94 5.31 -5.27
C ILE A 112 7.73 6.23 -5.05
N ALA A 113 7.63 6.88 -3.89
CA ALA A 113 6.58 7.85 -3.57
C ALA A 113 6.59 9.02 -4.55
N GLN A 114 7.77 9.60 -4.81
CA GLN A 114 7.96 10.68 -5.78
C GLN A 114 7.58 10.25 -7.21
N GLN A 115 7.97 9.05 -7.63
CA GLN A 115 7.64 8.51 -8.96
C GLN A 115 6.14 8.26 -9.13
N LYS A 116 5.46 7.82 -8.07
CA LYS A 116 4.01 7.54 -8.08
C LYS A 116 3.15 8.78 -7.77
N GLY A 117 3.76 9.87 -7.32
CA GLY A 117 3.06 11.11 -6.92
C GLY A 117 2.21 10.96 -5.66
N VAL A 118 2.54 10.00 -4.78
CA VAL A 118 1.82 9.71 -3.52
C VAL A 118 2.74 9.83 -2.32
N SER A 119 2.19 9.95 -1.11
CA SER A 119 3.01 9.97 0.12
C SER A 119 3.57 8.58 0.44
N VAL A 120 4.68 8.49 1.19
CA VAL A 120 5.27 7.19 1.61
C VAL A 120 4.27 6.38 2.44
N SER A 121 3.40 7.07 3.19
CA SER A 121 2.31 6.46 3.98
C SER A 121 1.23 5.81 3.11
N ASP A 122 1.03 6.30 1.88
CA ASP A 122 0.07 5.76 0.91
C ASP A 122 0.65 4.61 0.07
N LEU A 123 1.96 4.34 0.17
CA LEU A 123 2.60 3.21 -0.51
C LEU A 123 2.30 1.86 0.14
N ALA A 124 1.91 1.88 1.42
CA ALA A 124 1.65 0.64 2.13
C ALA A 124 0.45 -0.08 1.53
N VAL A 125 0.58 -1.40 1.36
CA VAL A 125 -0.57 -2.25 1.06
C VAL A 125 -1.55 -2.07 2.21
N LYS A 126 -2.62 -1.29 1.96
CA LYS A 126 -3.86 -1.47 2.69
C LYS A 126 -4.17 -2.95 2.51
N GLY A 127 -4.09 -3.71 3.61
CA GLY A 127 -4.35 -5.14 3.59
C GLY A 127 -5.68 -5.42 2.91
N PRO A 128 -6.03 -6.69 2.64
CA PRO A 128 -7.37 -7.00 2.19
C PRO A 128 -8.31 -6.31 3.18
N GLU A 129 -9.06 -5.34 2.70
CA GLU A 129 -10.13 -4.77 3.47
C GLU A 129 -10.89 -5.96 4.03
N THR A 130 -11.15 -5.91 5.34
CA THR A 130 -12.13 -6.79 5.94
C THR A 130 -13.28 -6.96 4.96
N LEU A 131 -13.46 -8.20 4.48
CA LEU A 131 -14.66 -8.66 3.82
C LEU A 131 -15.81 -8.45 4.80
N ALA A 132 -16.32 -7.23 4.83
CA ALA A 132 -17.57 -6.79 5.41
C ALA A 132 -18.06 -5.60 4.58
N SER A 133 -18.20 -5.84 3.28
CA SER A 133 -19.45 -5.69 2.52
C SER A 133 -19.14 -5.45 1.05
N VAL A 134 -18.85 -6.54 0.34
CA VAL A 134 -19.17 -6.65 -1.09
C VAL A 134 -20.15 -7.82 -1.19
N SER A 135 -21.42 -7.56 -0.86
CA SER A 135 -22.43 -8.04 -1.80
C SER A 135 -22.31 -7.14 -3.02
N ASP A 136 -22.41 -7.76 -4.19
CA ASP A 136 -22.30 -7.20 -5.54
C ASP A 136 -20.89 -7.12 -6.15
N VAL A 137 -20.40 -8.30 -6.54
CA VAL A 137 -19.90 -8.48 -7.91
C VAL A 137 -21.09 -8.87 -8.80
N PRO A 138 -21.44 -8.13 -9.87
CA PRO A 138 -22.28 -8.69 -10.90
C PRO A 138 -21.44 -9.71 -11.67
N SER A 139 -21.60 -10.98 -11.29
CA SER A 139 -21.16 -12.13 -12.05
C SER A 139 -22.06 -12.24 -13.27
N THR A 140 -21.51 -12.03 -14.47
CA THR A 140 -22.15 -12.47 -15.72
C THR A 140 -22.17 -14.00 -15.74
N ALA A 141 -23.23 -14.57 -15.17
CA ALA A 141 -23.69 -15.92 -15.45
C ALA A 141 -25.22 -15.87 -15.55
N THR A 142 -25.69 -16.36 -16.68
CA THR A 142 -27.05 -16.41 -17.16
C THR A 142 -28.06 -17.09 -16.23
N SER A 143 -29.30 -16.60 -16.35
CA SER A 143 -30.60 -17.30 -16.16
C SER A 143 -31.29 -17.25 -14.79
N ASP A 144 -32.47 -16.60 -14.84
CA ASP A 144 -33.75 -17.01 -14.24
C ASP A 144 -34.15 -16.57 -12.81
N THR A 145 -35.08 -15.59 -12.81
CA THR A 145 -36.40 -15.59 -12.10
C THR A 145 -36.58 -14.76 -10.81
N SER A 146 -37.49 -13.77 -10.92
CA SER A 146 -38.41 -13.16 -9.93
C SER A 146 -37.90 -12.26 -8.76
N SER A 147 -38.09 -10.93 -8.94
CA SER A 147 -38.69 -9.87 -8.06
C SER A 147 -38.53 -9.87 -6.50
N PRO A 148 -38.80 -8.73 -5.81
CA PRO A 148 -38.07 -7.46 -5.73
C PRO A 148 -37.79 -7.03 -4.26
N ASP A 149 -36.55 -6.70 -3.89
CA ASP A 149 -36.29 -5.93 -2.65
C ASP A 149 -35.14 -4.95 -2.89
N VAL A 150 -35.54 -3.74 -3.26
CA VAL A 150 -34.68 -2.62 -3.63
C VAL A 150 -34.37 -1.91 -2.32
N LEU A 151 -33.10 -1.87 -1.91
CA LEU A 151 -32.66 -0.97 -0.84
C LEU A 151 -33.13 0.46 -1.18
N ASP A 152 -33.96 1.05 -0.33
CA ASP A 152 -34.68 2.32 -0.55
C ASP A 152 -33.75 3.44 -1.06
N ASP A 153 -33.87 3.84 -2.33
CA ASP A 153 -33.05 4.87 -3.00
C ASP A 153 -33.01 6.20 -2.22
N ALA A 154 -34.04 6.48 -1.43
CA ALA A 154 -34.12 7.63 -0.55
C ALA A 154 -33.05 7.61 0.56
N ALA A 155 -32.77 6.44 1.15
CA ALA A 155 -31.75 6.27 2.18
C ALA A 155 -30.34 6.43 1.60
N LEU A 156 -30.13 5.90 0.39
CA LEU A 156 -28.87 6.05 -0.33
C LEU A 156 -28.62 7.52 -0.71
N ALA A 157 -29.65 8.22 -1.18
CA ALA A 157 -29.56 9.66 -1.50
C ALA A 157 -29.32 10.52 -0.24
N ALA A 158 -29.84 10.15 0.93
CA ALA A 158 -29.56 10.84 2.19
C ALA A 158 -28.09 10.69 2.59
N LYS A 159 -27.53 9.48 2.47
CA LYS A 159 -26.10 9.22 2.72
C LYS A 159 -25.21 10.08 1.82
N TYR A 160 -25.46 10.10 0.51
CA TYR A 160 -24.66 10.89 -0.43
C TYR A 160 -24.67 12.40 -0.13
N ARG A 161 -25.81 12.94 0.31
CA ARG A 161 -25.89 14.35 0.72
C ARG A 161 -25.04 14.61 1.98
N SER A 162 -25.11 13.73 2.97
CA SER A 162 -24.29 13.86 4.18
C SER A 162 -22.79 13.74 3.92
N ASP A 163 -22.39 12.83 3.02
CA ASP A 163 -21.00 12.66 2.61
C ASP A 163 -20.50 13.90 1.84
N ALA A 164 -21.34 14.47 0.96
CA ALA A 164 -21.02 15.70 0.25
C ALA A 164 -20.83 16.90 1.20
N ASP A 165 -21.71 17.05 2.20
CA ASP A 165 -21.60 18.14 3.19
C ASP A 165 -20.33 18.03 4.04
N ARG A 166 -19.93 16.80 4.39
CA ARG A 166 -18.68 16.54 5.13
C ARG A 166 -17.47 16.92 4.27
N LEU A 167 -17.42 16.44 3.03
CA LEU A 167 -16.34 16.73 2.08
C LEU A 167 -16.24 18.22 1.76
N TYR A 168 -17.37 18.93 1.68
CA TYR A 168 -17.37 20.38 1.45
C TYR A 168 -16.71 21.15 2.61
N LYS A 169 -16.99 20.76 3.86
CA LYS A 169 -16.36 21.37 5.04
C LYS A 169 -14.86 21.12 5.05
N GLU A 170 -14.44 19.90 4.74
CA GLU A 170 -13.02 19.51 4.67
C GLU A 170 -12.30 20.27 3.55
N ALA A 171 -12.91 20.36 2.36
CA ALA A 171 -12.37 21.14 1.24
C ALA A 171 -12.26 22.65 1.55
N LYS A 172 -13.21 23.21 2.31
CA LYS A 172 -13.15 24.60 2.76
C LYS A 172 -12.00 24.82 3.74
N GLN A 173 -11.82 23.93 4.72
CA GLN A 173 -10.71 24.01 5.67
C GLN A 173 -9.35 23.94 4.97
N LEU A 174 -9.20 23.02 4.02
CA LEU A 174 -7.98 22.89 3.22
C LEU A 174 -7.70 24.15 2.39
N ARG A 175 -8.73 24.80 1.84
CA ARG A 175 -8.59 26.08 1.14
C ARG A 175 -8.17 27.22 2.07
N GLU A 176 -8.72 27.26 3.27
CA GLU A 176 -8.36 28.27 4.28
C GLU A 176 -6.91 28.09 4.73
N MET A 177 -6.47 26.85 5.01
CA MET A 177 -5.08 26.54 5.31
C MET A 177 -4.14 26.91 4.15
N ALA A 178 -4.55 26.67 2.90
CA ALA A 178 -3.78 27.03 1.73
C ALA A 178 -3.63 28.57 1.57
N GLU A 179 -4.68 29.33 1.89
CA GLU A 179 -4.69 30.79 1.78
C GLU A 179 -3.98 31.47 2.97
N GLU A 180 -3.91 30.83 4.14
CA GLU A 180 -3.04 31.21 5.26
C GLU A 180 -1.55 30.99 4.92
N LEU A 181 -1.21 29.86 4.30
CA LEU A 181 0.17 29.57 3.89
C LEU A 181 0.66 30.49 2.77
N VAL A 182 -0.18 30.74 1.76
CA VAL A 182 0.17 31.59 0.61
C VAL A 182 -1.05 32.46 0.25
N PRO A 183 -1.16 33.69 0.78
CA PRO A 183 -2.29 34.56 0.48
C PRO A 183 -2.26 34.95 -1.00
N THR A 184 -3.30 34.55 -1.74
CA THR A 184 -3.43 34.96 -3.15
C THR A 184 -3.86 36.43 -3.20
N THR A 185 -2.97 37.29 -3.69
CA THR A 185 -3.23 38.73 -3.79
C THR A 185 -4.31 39.02 -4.84
N LYS A 186 -5.57 39.13 -4.40
CA LYS A 186 -6.63 39.71 -5.27
C LYS A 186 -6.36 41.20 -5.46
N LYS A 187 -5.80 41.58 -6.62
CA LYS A 187 -5.79 42.97 -7.10
C LYS A 187 -7.23 43.49 -7.16
N SER A 188 -7.58 44.41 -6.27
CA SER A 188 -8.81 45.19 -6.35
C SER A 188 -8.81 46.03 -7.63
N LYS A 189 -9.93 46.00 -8.37
CA LYS A 189 -10.18 46.88 -9.53
C LYS A 189 -10.04 48.35 -9.08
N ALA A 190 -9.06 49.04 -9.64
CA ALA A 190 -9.00 50.50 -9.58
C ALA A 190 -10.27 51.09 -10.22
N LYS A 191 -10.96 51.92 -9.45
CA LYS A 191 -12.10 52.74 -9.86
C LYS A 191 -11.57 53.78 -10.86
N SER A 192 -11.87 53.64 -12.15
CA SER A 192 -11.62 54.69 -13.14
C SER A 192 -12.64 55.81 -12.96
N THR A 193 -12.25 56.87 -12.24
CA THR A 193 -12.83 58.19 -12.44
C THR A 193 -12.24 58.76 -13.73
N GLN A 194 -13.08 58.97 -14.74
CA GLN A 194 -12.73 59.79 -15.89
C GLN A 194 -13.80 60.87 -16.07
N SER A 195 -13.35 62.11 -15.92
CA SER A 195 -14.08 63.34 -16.16
C SER A 195 -14.33 63.55 -17.65
N ALA A 196 -15.54 64.01 -17.99
CA ALA A 196 -15.85 64.99 -19.03
C ALA A 196 -17.27 65.51 -18.80
#